data_AF-A0A679FCE2-F1
#
_entry.id   AF-A0A679FCE2-F1
#
_cell.length_a   1.000
_cell.length_b   1.000
_cell.length_c   1.000
_cell.angle_alpha   90.00
_cell.angle_beta   90.00
_cell.angle_gamma   90.00
#
_symmetry.space_group_name_H-M   'P 1'
#
loop_
_entity.id
_entity.type
_entity.pdbx_description
1 polymer ?
#
loop_
_entity_poly.entity_id
_entity_poly.type
_entity_poly.pdbx_seq_one_letter_code
_entity_poly.pdbx_strand_id
1 'polypeptide(L)'
;MAVDLKGDWTDADIAKLIGSVVDDRDWRLEVSTDGIASLADKTAHPTDDAYDNTLHCFLETWMQGTDFVGPSAAGDKELVGKIAKALRENYPTLKGLKFVYVSL
;
A
#
# COMPACT_ATOMS: atom_id res chain seq x y z
N MET A 1 4.65 -2.50 9.80
CA MET A 1 4.75 -1.02 9.97
C MET A 1 3.46 -0.40 9.43
N ALA A 2 3.08 0.79 9.89
CA ALA A 2 1.97 1.56 9.32
C ALA A 2 2.34 3.04 9.22
N VAL A 3 1.70 3.77 8.30
CA VAL A 3 1.92 5.22 8.10
C VAL A 3 0.58 5.94 8.26
N ASP A 4 0.56 6.96 9.12
CA ASP A 4 -0.60 7.85 9.27
C ASP A 4 -0.55 8.94 8.19
N LEU A 5 -1.49 8.88 7.24
CA LEU A 5 -1.57 9.79 6.11
C LEU A 5 -2.20 11.14 6.46
N LYS A 6 -2.75 11.30 7.67
CA LYS A 6 -3.28 12.59 8.17
C LYS A 6 -2.17 13.53 8.64
N GLY A 7 -1.02 12.97 9.03
CA GLY A 7 0.15 13.72 9.48
C GLY A 7 1.14 14.03 8.36
N ASP A 8 2.27 14.58 8.76
CA ASP A 8 3.42 14.73 7.86
C ASP A 8 4.13 13.39 7.71
N TRP A 9 4.23 12.91 6.47
CA TRP A 9 4.94 11.69 6.13
C TRP A 9 5.77 11.87 4.85
N THR A 10 6.82 11.09 4.74
CA THR A 10 7.80 11.19 3.65
C THR A 10 7.87 9.91 2.84
N ASP A 11 8.53 9.99 1.69
CA ASP A 11 8.84 8.80 0.88
C ASP A 11 9.67 7.77 1.68
N ALA A 12 10.48 8.22 2.65
CA ALA A 12 11.22 7.33 3.55
C ALA A 12 10.30 6.53 4.48
N ASP A 13 9.14 7.07 4.85
CA ASP A 13 8.15 6.36 5.67
C ASP A 13 7.40 5.31 4.82
N ILE A 14 7.17 5.60 3.54
CA ILE A 14 6.66 4.62 2.57
C ILE A 14 7.68 3.51 2.30
N ALA A 15 8.97 3.86 2.15
CA ALA A 15 10.04 2.86 2.03
C ALA A 15 10.09 1.94 3.26
N LYS A 16 9.99 2.51 4.48
CA LYS A 16 9.91 1.71 5.71
C LYS A 16 8.66 0.83 5.77
N LEU A 17 7.51 1.32 5.30
CA LEU A 17 6.27 0.53 5.22
C LEU A 17 6.46 -0.68 4.31
N ILE A 18 6.88 -0.44 3.06
CA ILE A 18 7.08 -1.46 2.04
C ILE A 18 8.14 -2.48 2.47
N GLY A 19 9.23 -2.01 3.08
CA GLY A 19 10.30 -2.86 3.60
C GLY A 19 9.99 -3.56 4.92
N SER A 20 8.80 -3.38 5.51
CA SER A 20 8.49 -3.93 6.84
C SER A 20 8.08 -5.39 6.85
N VAL A 21 7.94 -6.00 5.68
CA VAL A 21 7.59 -7.41 5.49
C VAL A 21 8.62 -8.10 4.61
N VAL A 22 8.56 -9.42 4.55
CA VAL A 22 9.34 -10.22 3.60
C VAL A 22 8.44 -10.56 2.42
N ASP A 23 9.00 -10.61 1.22
CA ASP A 23 8.29 -11.02 0.02
C ASP A 23 8.16 -12.56 -0.08
N ASP A 24 7.49 -13.16 0.91
CA ASP A 24 7.32 -14.61 1.06
C ASP A 24 5.86 -15.09 0.92
N ARG A 25 4.94 -14.16 0.62
CA ARG A 25 3.50 -14.37 0.44
C ARG A 25 2.90 -13.16 -0.27
N ASP A 26 1.62 -13.26 -0.62
CA ASP A 26 0.90 -12.16 -1.25
C ASP A 26 0.62 -11.02 -0.26
N TRP A 27 0.88 -9.79 -0.70
CA TRP A 27 0.67 -8.58 0.09
C TRP A 27 -0.22 -7.59 -0.65
N ARG A 28 -0.99 -6.81 0.10
CA ARG A 28 -1.73 -5.67 -0.46
C ARG A 28 -1.53 -4.44 0.40
N LEU A 29 -1.22 -3.31 -0.23
CA LEU A 29 -1.22 -2.02 0.45
C LEU A 29 -2.66 -1.52 0.56
N GLU A 30 -3.09 -1.28 1.79
CA GLU A 30 -4.43 -0.84 2.14
C GLU A 30 -4.38 0.46 2.93
N VAL A 31 -5.37 1.32 2.72
CA VAL A 31 -5.58 2.55 3.50
C VAL A 31 -6.93 2.42 4.20
N SER A 32 -6.92 2.48 5.54
CA SER A 32 -8.17 2.47 6.32
C SER A 32 -8.93 3.79 6.15
N THR A 33 -10.22 3.82 6.52
CA THR A 33 -11.01 5.06 6.60
C THR A 33 -10.43 6.09 7.57
N ASP A 34 -9.63 5.63 8.53
CA ASP A 34 -8.88 6.49 9.45
C ASP A 34 -7.57 7.03 8.86
N GLY A 35 -7.27 6.77 7.59
CA GLY A 35 -6.07 7.27 6.92
C GLY A 35 -4.79 6.52 7.29
N ILE A 36 -4.89 5.27 7.76
CA ILE A 36 -3.72 4.47 8.08
C ILE A 36 -3.37 3.60 6.88
N ALA A 37 -2.18 3.81 6.30
CA ALA A 37 -1.62 2.95 5.27
C ALA A 37 -0.83 1.79 5.89
N SER A 38 -1.16 0.55 5.49
CA SER A 38 -0.50 -0.67 5.99
C SER A 38 -0.48 -1.78 4.94
N LEU A 39 0.42 -2.75 5.11
CA LEU A 39 0.44 -3.98 4.30
C LEU A 39 -0.38 -5.07 4.97
N ALA A 40 -1.33 -5.64 4.22
CA ALA A 40 -2.15 -6.75 4.63
C ALA A 40 -1.66 -8.05 4.00
N ASP A 41 -1.45 -9.09 4.82
CA ASP A 41 -1.15 -10.45 4.39
C ASP A 41 -2.39 -11.04 3.70
N LYS A 42 -2.23 -11.53 2.47
CA LYS A 42 -3.32 -12.08 1.65
C LYS A 42 -3.31 -13.59 1.50
N THR A 43 -2.54 -14.32 2.31
CA THR A 43 -2.53 -15.80 2.34
C THR A 43 -3.92 -16.40 2.56
N ALA A 44 -4.78 -15.73 3.33
CA ALA A 44 -6.15 -16.18 3.62
C ALA A 44 -7.25 -15.47 2.81
N HIS A 45 -6.87 -14.63 1.84
CA HIS A 45 -7.77 -13.93 0.90
C HIS A 45 -9.00 -13.18 1.48
N PRO A 46 -8.89 -12.30 2.51
CA PRO A 46 -9.96 -11.34 2.79
C PRO A 46 -9.87 -10.19 1.78
N THR A 47 -10.42 -10.36 0.59
CA THR A 47 -10.49 -9.33 -0.47
C THR A 47 -11.79 -9.43 -1.26
N ASP A 48 -12.89 -9.79 -0.60
CA ASP A 48 -14.20 -9.69 -1.24
C ASP A 48 -14.71 -8.24 -1.21
N ASP A 49 -15.76 -7.96 -1.97
CA ASP A 49 -16.36 -6.62 -2.06
C ASP A 49 -16.78 -6.10 -0.67
N ALA A 50 -17.22 -6.98 0.22
CA ALA A 50 -17.61 -6.59 1.58
C ALA A 50 -16.42 -6.05 2.38
N TYR A 51 -15.28 -6.75 2.34
CA TYR A 51 -14.04 -6.32 2.97
C TYR A 51 -13.51 -5.03 2.34
N ASP A 52 -13.41 -4.97 1.01
CA ASP A 52 -12.86 -3.83 0.27
C ASP A 52 -13.67 -2.54 0.48
N ASN A 53 -14.99 -2.67 0.70
CA ASN A 53 -15.84 -1.53 1.03
C ASN A 53 -15.53 -0.91 2.41
N THR A 54 -14.91 -1.64 3.34
CA THR A 54 -14.50 -1.11 4.65
C THR A 54 -13.26 -0.20 4.59
N LEU A 55 -12.51 -0.23 3.48
CA LEU A 55 -11.27 0.53 3.31
C LEU A 55 -11.53 1.91 2.71
N HIS A 56 -10.61 2.86 2.89
CA HIS A 56 -10.60 4.08 2.10
C HIS A 56 -10.18 3.79 0.66
N CYS A 57 -9.03 3.15 0.48
CA CYS A 57 -8.57 2.60 -0.79
C CYS A 57 -7.59 1.44 -0.60
N PHE A 58 -7.26 0.77 -1.69
CA PHE A 58 -6.29 -0.31 -1.75
C PHE A 58 -5.65 -0.38 -3.13
N LEU A 59 -4.43 -0.90 -3.21
CA LEU A 59 -3.72 -1.17 -4.46
C LEU A 59 -4.00 -2.60 -4.94
N GLU A 60 -3.37 -2.99 -6.04
CA GLU A 60 -3.35 -4.39 -6.46
C GLU A 60 -2.69 -5.30 -5.41
N THR A 61 -3.02 -6.58 -5.46
CA THR A 61 -2.32 -7.59 -4.68
C THR A 61 -0.98 -7.87 -5.36
N TRP A 62 0.09 -7.64 -4.63
CA TRP A 62 1.44 -8.00 -5.05
C TRP A 62 1.68 -9.46 -4.68
N MET A 63 1.90 -10.28 -5.70
CA MET A 63 2.16 -11.70 -5.51
C MET A 63 3.53 -11.91 -4.88
N GLN A 64 3.69 -13.01 -4.15
CA GLN A 64 4.99 -13.40 -3.61
C GLN A 64 6.09 -13.41 -4.69
N GLY A 65 7.28 -12.92 -4.34
CA GLY A 65 8.46 -12.91 -5.20
C GLY A 65 8.41 -11.90 -6.35
N THR A 66 7.56 -10.87 -6.25
CA THR A 66 7.48 -9.77 -7.24
C THR A 66 8.49 -8.66 -6.97
N ASP A 67 9.19 -8.69 -5.84
CA ASP A 67 10.09 -7.63 -5.36
C ASP A 67 9.37 -6.28 -5.14
N PHE A 68 8.04 -6.28 -4.95
CA PHE A 68 7.27 -5.08 -4.60
C PHE A 68 7.16 -4.81 -3.09
N VAL A 69 7.65 -5.74 -2.26
CA VAL A 69 7.82 -5.53 -0.81
C VAL A 69 9.20 -6.02 -0.34
N GLY A 70 9.55 -5.69 0.90
CA GLY A 70 10.81 -6.08 1.49
C GLY A 70 11.99 -5.14 1.20
N PRO A 71 13.21 -5.52 1.65
CA PRO A 71 14.35 -4.60 1.65
C PRO A 71 14.75 -4.09 0.26
N SER A 72 14.63 -4.91 -0.77
CA SER A 72 14.90 -4.53 -2.16
C SER A 72 13.93 -3.45 -2.63
N ALA A 73 12.62 -3.69 -2.47
CA ALA A 73 11.56 -2.75 -2.81
C ALA A 73 11.70 -1.41 -2.07
N ALA A 74 12.06 -1.45 -0.78
CA ALA A 74 12.30 -0.26 0.02
C ALA A 74 13.50 0.58 -0.47
N GLY A 75 14.47 -0.06 -1.15
CA GLY A 75 15.62 0.61 -1.77
C GLY A 75 15.32 1.20 -3.16
N ASP A 76 14.22 0.78 -3.79
CA ASP A 76 13.81 1.28 -5.10
C ASP A 76 13.05 2.61 -4.97
N LYS A 77 13.76 3.70 -5.28
CA LYS A 77 13.21 5.06 -5.20
C LYS A 77 12.10 5.32 -6.21
N GLU A 78 12.11 4.65 -7.36
CA GLU A 78 11.07 4.82 -8.37
C GLU A 78 9.76 4.16 -7.88
N LEU A 79 9.85 2.92 -7.41
CA LEU A 79 8.72 2.20 -6.81
C LEU A 79 8.13 2.97 -5.62
N VAL A 80 8.97 3.36 -4.66
CA VAL A 80 8.55 4.14 -3.49
C VAL A 80 7.91 5.46 -3.91
N GLY A 81 8.49 6.18 -4.87
CA GLY A 81 7.96 7.44 -5.37
C GLY A 81 6.60 7.29 -6.06
N LYS A 82 6.40 6.23 -6.86
CA LYS A 82 5.12 5.91 -7.49
C LYS A 82 4.03 5.64 -6.46
N ILE A 83 4.33 4.82 -5.45
CA ILE A 83 3.38 4.50 -4.36
C ILE A 83 3.07 5.73 -3.51
N ALA A 84 4.09 6.49 -3.11
CA ALA A 84 3.92 7.72 -2.35
C ALA A 84 3.06 8.74 -3.12
N LYS A 85 3.31 8.91 -4.41
CA LYS A 85 2.47 9.76 -5.27
C LYS A 85 1.01 9.26 -5.30
N ALA A 86 0.79 7.96 -5.48
CA ALA A 86 -0.55 7.39 -5.50
C ALA A 86 -1.31 7.63 -4.19
N LEU A 87 -0.65 7.51 -3.04
CA LEU A 87 -1.25 7.80 -1.72
C LEU A 87 -1.61 9.29 -1.58
N ARG A 88 -0.73 10.21 -1.99
CA ARG A 88 -0.99 11.66 -1.96
C ARG A 88 -2.15 12.06 -2.86
N GLU A 89 -2.28 11.43 -4.02
CA GLU A 89 -3.36 11.74 -4.97
C GLU A 89 -4.72 11.18 -4.55
N ASN A 90 -4.77 10.22 -3.61
CA ASN A 90 -6.00 9.50 -3.26
C ASN A 90 -6.40 9.63 -1.78
N TYR A 91 -5.63 10.34 -0.95
CA TYR A 91 -5.99 10.65 0.43
C TYR A 91 -5.83 12.16 0.70
N PRO A 92 -6.76 12.82 1.43
CA PRO A 92 -7.95 12.28 2.08
C PRO A 92 -9.15 12.08 1.15
N THR A 93 -9.10 12.58 -0.09
CA THR A 93 -10.19 12.44 -1.07
C THR A 93 -9.75 11.53 -2.20
N LEU A 94 -10.56 10.52 -2.51
CA LEU A 94 -10.31 9.64 -3.65
C LEU A 94 -10.49 10.41 -4.96
N LYS A 95 -9.54 10.22 -5.88
CA LYS A 95 -9.64 10.75 -7.24
C LYS A 95 -10.57 9.90 -8.13
N GLY A 96 -10.79 8.64 -7.75
CA GLY A 96 -11.59 7.68 -8.49
C GLY A 96 -12.17 6.59 -7.60
N LEU A 97 -12.01 5.34 -8.01
CA LEU A 97 -12.48 4.18 -7.26
C LEU A 97 -11.59 3.88 -6.05
N LYS A 98 -12.07 3.03 -5.14
CA LYS A 98 -11.29 2.53 -3.99
C LYS A 98 -10.07 1.72 -4.43
N PHE A 99 -10.17 1.03 -5.57
CA PHE A 99 -9.01 0.40 -6.19
C PHE A 99 -8.15 1.47 -6.88
N VAL A 100 -6.92 1.62 -6.41
CA VAL A 100 -5.92 2.57 -6.95
C VAL A 100 -4.91 1.78 -7.76
N TYR A 101 -4.97 1.93 -9.09
CA TYR A 101 -3.97 1.37 -9.98
C TYR A 101 -2.68 2.20 -9.94
N VAL A 102 -1.54 1.53 -9.81
CA VAL A 102 -0.21 2.13 -9.92
C VAL A 102 0.57 1.34 -10.98
N SER A 103 1.14 2.03 -11.97
CA SER A 103 1.96 1.38 -12.99
C SER A 103 3.35 1.09 -12.43
N LEU A 104 3.49 -0.04 -11.74
CA LEU A 104 4.74 -0.47 -11.11
C LEU A 104 5.73 -1.00 -12.15
#